data_AF-A0A349FG95-F1
#
_entry.id   AF-A0A349FG95-F1
#
_cell.length_a   1.000
_cell.length_b   1.000
_cell.length_c   1.000
_cell.angle_alpha   90.00
_cell.angle_beta   90.00
_cell.angle_gamma   90.00
#
_symmetry.space_group_name_H-M   'P 1'
#
loop_
_entity.id
_entity.type
_entity.pdbx_description
1 polymer ?
#
loop_
_entity_poly.entity_id
_entity_poly.type
_entity_poly.pdbx_seq_one_letter_code
_entity_poly.pdbx_strand_id
1 'polypeptide(L)'
;MTLQDILALPELQDKLINQAKTHGFITAMAAAPHTLDPHEWLPFLWGGEDVAPFSDGEQLECYIEHVIALWNQYRPALMSNEWQWPEGCALDEAEIVTEQTRDFCEGLLQGWQLSRDDWESIMPEESEDNALLGGVLLSLTMLYDPETSITTLADQGFEGLEQFEEIFNAIPTMLSGLTMRGMQLVEQAD
;
A
#
# COMPACT_ATOMS: atom_id res chain seq x y z
N MET A 1 -24.04 1.57 -1.84
CA MET A 1 -23.35 0.48 -1.13
C MET A 1 -21.93 0.96 -0.88
N THR A 2 -21.40 0.86 0.34
CA THR A 2 -19.99 1.19 0.62
C THR A 2 -19.09 0.04 0.16
N LEU A 3 -17.79 0.27 -0.02
CA LEU A 3 -16.83 -0.80 -0.32
C LEU A 3 -16.92 -1.95 0.70
N GLN A 4 -17.03 -1.62 1.99
CA GLN A 4 -17.17 -2.59 3.06
C GLN A 4 -18.46 -3.44 2.93
N ASP A 5 -19.56 -2.84 2.49
CA ASP A 5 -20.80 -3.57 2.23
C ASP A 5 -20.63 -4.59 1.09
N ILE A 6 -19.85 -4.26 0.05
CA ILE A 6 -19.56 -5.18 -1.07
C ILE A 6 -18.68 -6.33 -0.58
N LEU A 7 -17.60 -6.02 0.14
CA LEU A 7 -16.65 -7.02 0.65
C LEU A 7 -17.29 -7.98 1.66
N ALA A 8 -18.37 -7.54 2.33
CA ALA A 8 -19.13 -8.36 3.27
C ALA A 8 -20.16 -9.28 2.61
N LEU A 9 -20.33 -9.25 1.28
CA LEU A 9 -21.26 -10.12 0.56
C LEU A 9 -20.80 -11.59 0.67
N PRO A 10 -21.68 -12.53 1.10
CA PRO A 10 -21.31 -13.93 1.29
C PRO A 10 -20.74 -14.60 0.03
N GLU A 11 -21.20 -14.22 -1.15
CA GLU A 11 -20.74 -14.76 -2.43
C GLU A 11 -19.35 -14.27 -2.84
N LEU A 12 -18.84 -13.18 -2.24
CA LEU A 12 -17.53 -12.58 -2.49
C LEU A 12 -16.53 -12.86 -1.36
N GLN A 13 -16.98 -13.44 -0.25
CA GLN A 13 -16.13 -13.83 0.87
C GLN A 13 -14.97 -14.73 0.39
N ASP A 14 -13.77 -14.43 0.86
CA ASP A 14 -12.50 -15.11 0.51
C ASP A 14 -12.11 -15.06 -0.98
N LYS A 15 -12.86 -14.33 -1.82
CA LYS A 15 -12.54 -14.12 -3.24
C LYS A 15 -11.96 -12.75 -3.53
N LEU A 16 -12.28 -11.77 -2.71
CA LEU A 16 -11.72 -10.43 -2.79
C LEU A 16 -10.74 -10.22 -1.63
N ILE A 17 -9.70 -9.45 -1.87
CA ILE A 17 -8.87 -8.97 -0.76
C ILE A 17 -9.70 -8.08 0.17
N ASN A 18 -9.35 -8.05 1.45
CA ASN A 18 -10.11 -7.27 2.43
C ASN A 18 -9.92 -5.75 2.22
N GLN A 19 -10.66 -4.96 2.99
CA GLN A 19 -10.69 -3.51 2.84
C GLN A 19 -9.30 -2.88 3.08
N ALA A 20 -8.61 -3.29 4.15
CA ALA A 20 -7.30 -2.75 4.49
C ALA A 20 -6.24 -3.06 3.41
N LYS A 21 -6.20 -4.32 2.93
CA LYS A 21 -5.37 -4.73 1.78
C LYS A 21 -5.69 -3.92 0.53
N THR A 22 -6.98 -3.70 0.25
CA THR A 22 -7.42 -2.85 -0.87
C THR A 22 -6.85 -1.44 -0.73
N HIS A 23 -6.98 -0.81 0.44
CA HIS A 23 -6.42 0.52 0.67
C HIS A 23 -4.90 0.56 0.49
N GLY A 24 -4.17 -0.44 0.99
CA GLY A 24 -2.73 -0.57 0.79
C GLY A 24 -2.34 -0.65 -0.68
N PHE A 25 -2.98 -1.56 -1.40
CA PHE A 25 -2.75 -1.79 -2.82
C PHE A 25 -3.03 -0.54 -3.66
N ILE A 26 -4.16 0.12 -3.43
CA ILE A 26 -4.50 1.37 -4.12
C ILE A 26 -3.56 2.51 -3.72
N THR A 27 -3.03 2.53 -2.50
CA THR A 27 -2.00 3.50 -2.11
C THR A 27 -0.72 3.29 -2.90
N ALA A 28 -0.27 2.04 -3.11
CA ALA A 28 0.88 1.75 -3.97
C ALA A 28 0.65 2.18 -5.43
N MET A 29 -0.53 1.87 -6.00
CA MET A 29 -0.89 2.32 -7.34
C MET A 29 -0.96 3.85 -7.45
N ALA A 30 -1.45 4.52 -6.41
CA ALA A 30 -1.47 5.97 -6.34
C ALA A 30 -0.08 6.57 -6.08
N ALA A 31 0.87 5.80 -5.54
CA ALA A 31 2.25 6.23 -5.39
C ALA A 31 3.07 6.00 -6.68
N ALA A 32 2.66 5.06 -7.53
CA ALA A 32 3.43 4.64 -8.71
C ALA A 32 3.86 5.82 -9.62
N PRO A 33 5.06 5.75 -10.24
CA PRO A 33 5.56 6.82 -11.10
C PRO A 33 4.75 6.92 -12.39
N HIS A 34 4.31 5.78 -12.93
CA HIS A 34 3.47 5.69 -14.12
C HIS A 34 2.13 5.03 -13.81
N THR A 35 1.15 5.28 -14.69
CA THR A 35 -0.16 4.63 -14.61
C THR A 35 -0.03 3.16 -14.99
N LEU A 36 -0.53 2.28 -14.11
CA LEU A 36 -0.55 0.83 -14.32
C LEU A 36 -1.74 0.40 -15.18
N ASP A 37 -1.56 -0.63 -16.00
CA ASP A 37 -2.64 -1.17 -16.82
C ASP A 37 -3.65 -1.93 -15.94
N PRO A 38 -4.98 -1.67 -16.05
CA PRO A 38 -6.02 -2.44 -15.37
C PRO A 38 -5.87 -3.96 -15.43
N HIS A 39 -5.39 -4.50 -16.54
CA HIS A 39 -5.19 -5.94 -16.69
C HIS A 39 -4.11 -6.50 -15.76
N GLU A 40 -3.16 -5.68 -15.31
CA GLU A 40 -2.06 -6.09 -14.43
C GLU A 40 -2.48 -6.09 -12.96
N TRP A 41 -3.36 -5.16 -12.56
CA TRP A 41 -3.71 -4.99 -11.14
C TRP A 41 -5.08 -5.54 -10.75
N LEU A 42 -6.03 -5.70 -11.67
CA LEU A 42 -7.36 -6.24 -11.37
C LEU A 42 -7.33 -7.65 -10.75
N PRO A 43 -6.53 -8.62 -11.26
CA PRO A 43 -6.47 -9.96 -10.68
C PRO A 43 -6.11 -9.97 -9.19
N PHE A 44 -5.26 -9.04 -8.73
CA PHE A 44 -4.87 -8.94 -7.32
C PHE A 44 -6.05 -8.60 -6.41
N LEU A 45 -6.97 -7.74 -6.88
CA LEU A 45 -8.19 -7.43 -6.12
C LEU A 45 -9.09 -8.66 -5.95
N TRP A 46 -8.97 -9.64 -6.85
CA TRP A 46 -9.67 -10.92 -6.84
C TRP A 46 -8.84 -12.05 -6.20
N GLY A 47 -7.86 -11.72 -5.35
CA GLY A 47 -7.02 -12.72 -4.69
C GLY A 47 -6.07 -13.47 -5.62
N GLY A 48 -5.79 -12.91 -6.81
CA GLY A 48 -4.89 -13.46 -7.82
C GLY A 48 -5.58 -14.26 -8.94
N GLU A 49 -6.91 -14.37 -8.91
CA GLU A 49 -7.67 -15.01 -9.99
C GLU A 49 -7.77 -14.08 -11.21
N ASP A 50 -7.83 -14.62 -12.44
CA ASP A 50 -8.00 -13.84 -13.67
C ASP A 50 -9.48 -13.51 -13.98
N VAL A 51 -10.41 -14.10 -13.24
CA VAL A 51 -11.85 -13.97 -13.47
C VAL A 51 -12.49 -13.23 -12.29
N ALA A 52 -13.15 -12.13 -12.61
CA ALA A 52 -13.87 -11.33 -11.63
C ALA A 52 -14.92 -12.19 -10.90
N PRO A 53 -14.94 -12.21 -9.55
CA PRO A 53 -15.80 -13.11 -8.78
C PRO A 53 -17.26 -12.67 -8.68
N PHE A 54 -17.65 -11.63 -9.43
CA PHE A 54 -18.97 -11.01 -9.40
C PHE A 54 -19.92 -11.75 -10.34
N SER A 55 -21.07 -12.14 -9.81
CA SER A 55 -22.17 -12.71 -10.61
C SER A 55 -23.04 -11.67 -11.29
N ASP A 56 -22.94 -10.41 -10.85
CA ASP A 56 -23.73 -9.28 -11.32
C ASP A 56 -22.80 -8.15 -11.80
N GLY A 57 -23.10 -7.61 -12.99
CA GLY A 57 -22.33 -6.53 -13.60
C GLY A 57 -22.43 -5.23 -12.80
N GLU A 58 -23.58 -4.94 -12.17
CA GLU A 58 -23.75 -3.74 -11.35
C GLU A 58 -22.90 -3.79 -10.07
N GLN A 59 -22.73 -4.98 -9.47
CA GLN A 59 -21.85 -5.17 -8.32
C GLN A 59 -20.37 -4.94 -8.69
N LEU A 60 -19.95 -5.47 -9.84
CA LEU A 60 -18.59 -5.24 -10.36
C LEU A 60 -18.35 -3.75 -10.63
N GLU A 61 -19.28 -3.09 -11.32
CA GLU A 61 -19.18 -1.66 -11.62
C GLU A 61 -19.07 -0.83 -10.34
N CYS A 62 -19.94 -1.09 -9.35
CA CYS A 62 -19.90 -0.40 -8.06
C CYS A 62 -18.56 -0.64 -7.32
N TYR A 63 -18.02 -1.85 -7.34
CA TYR A 63 -16.73 -2.16 -6.74
C TYR A 63 -15.58 -1.38 -7.41
N ILE A 64 -15.55 -1.36 -8.75
CA ILE A 64 -14.53 -0.63 -9.51
C ILE A 64 -14.66 0.89 -9.30
N GLU A 65 -15.88 1.42 -9.20
CA GLU A 65 -16.10 2.83 -8.84
C GLU A 65 -15.48 3.19 -7.49
N HIS A 66 -15.60 2.33 -6.47
CA HIS A 66 -14.94 2.54 -5.18
C HIS A 66 -13.42 2.51 -5.29
N VAL A 67 -12.87 1.57 -6.04
CA VAL A 67 -11.42 1.48 -6.30
C VAL A 67 -10.90 2.76 -6.96
N ILE A 68 -11.59 3.24 -8.00
CA ILE A 68 -11.24 4.48 -8.71
C ILE A 68 -11.40 5.70 -7.78
N ALA A 69 -12.44 5.73 -6.94
CA ALA A 69 -12.63 6.82 -5.97
C ALA A 69 -11.50 6.88 -4.94
N LEU A 70 -11.04 5.73 -4.44
CA LEU A 70 -9.88 5.65 -3.54
C LEU A 70 -8.61 6.16 -4.22
N TRP A 71 -8.35 5.74 -5.47
CA TRP A 71 -7.18 6.22 -6.21
C TRP A 71 -7.24 7.74 -6.43
N ASN A 72 -8.41 8.27 -6.83
CA ASN A 72 -8.64 9.70 -7.02
C ASN A 72 -8.53 10.51 -5.72
N GLN A 73 -8.71 9.88 -4.56
CA GLN A 73 -8.48 10.50 -3.27
C GLN A 73 -6.99 10.46 -2.88
N TYR A 74 -6.34 9.31 -3.06
CA TYR A 74 -4.98 9.08 -2.57
C TYR A 74 -3.92 9.73 -3.43
N ARG A 75 -4.07 9.71 -4.76
CA ARG A 75 -3.06 10.30 -5.65
C ARG A 75 -2.86 11.79 -5.35
N PRO A 76 -3.90 12.64 -5.28
CA PRO A 76 -3.73 14.05 -4.90
C PRO A 76 -3.20 14.22 -3.48
N ALA A 77 -3.68 13.43 -2.52
CA ALA A 77 -3.27 13.55 -1.11
C ALA A 77 -1.78 13.21 -0.92
N LEU A 78 -1.25 12.23 -1.64
CA LEU A 78 0.18 11.91 -1.66
C LEU A 78 0.98 13.06 -2.29
N MET A 79 0.45 13.69 -3.35
CA MET A 79 1.09 14.83 -4.02
C MET A 79 1.06 16.14 -3.22
N SER A 80 0.12 16.29 -2.28
CA SER A 80 0.04 17.45 -1.39
C SER A 80 0.64 17.20 0.00
N ASN A 81 1.19 16.01 0.26
CA ASN A 81 1.65 15.58 1.59
C ASN A 81 0.55 15.65 2.65
N GLU A 82 -0.68 15.33 2.26
CA GLU A 82 -1.89 15.29 3.09
C GLU A 82 -2.45 13.88 3.25
N TRP A 83 -1.84 12.87 2.60
CA TRP A 83 -2.22 11.48 2.79
C TRP A 83 -2.05 11.06 4.25
N GLN A 84 -2.97 10.25 4.75
CA GLN A 84 -3.00 9.73 6.11
C GLN A 84 -3.41 8.26 6.08
N TRP A 85 -3.09 7.54 7.15
CA TRP A 85 -3.52 6.17 7.36
C TRP A 85 -5.05 6.02 7.19
N PRO A 86 -5.53 4.95 6.51
CA PRO A 86 -6.95 4.63 6.45
C PRO A 86 -7.53 4.30 7.83
N GLU A 87 -8.86 4.33 7.92
CA GLU A 87 -9.57 3.95 9.15
C GLU A 87 -9.19 2.52 9.59
N GLY A 88 -8.98 2.33 10.90
CA GLY A 88 -8.59 1.05 11.49
C GLY A 88 -7.07 0.79 11.49
N CYS A 89 -6.28 1.48 10.67
CA CYS A 89 -4.83 1.42 10.74
C CYS A 89 -4.34 2.23 11.94
N ALA A 90 -3.80 1.54 12.95
CA ALA A 90 -3.31 2.15 14.18
C ALA A 90 -2.17 1.32 14.79
N LEU A 91 -1.53 1.89 15.81
CA LEU A 91 -0.68 1.18 16.76
C LEU A 91 -1.54 0.35 17.73
N ASP A 92 -1.01 -0.77 18.17
CA ASP A 92 -1.62 -1.66 19.15
C ASP A 92 -0.59 -2.05 20.21
N GLU A 93 -0.95 -1.97 21.49
CA GLU A 93 0.01 -2.26 22.58
C GLU A 93 0.38 -3.75 22.68
N ALA A 94 -0.51 -4.65 22.27
CA ALA A 94 -0.31 -6.08 22.34
C ALA A 94 0.34 -6.64 21.07
N GLU A 95 -0.04 -6.12 19.91
CA GLU A 95 0.37 -6.61 18.59
C GLU A 95 1.30 -5.65 17.82
N ILE A 96 1.75 -4.56 18.45
CA ILE A 96 2.48 -3.40 17.89
C ILE A 96 1.63 -2.53 16.97
N VAL A 97 0.93 -3.17 16.04
CA VAL A 97 0.02 -2.52 15.09
C VAL A 97 -1.23 -3.38 14.94
N THR A 98 -2.34 -2.73 14.57
CA THR A 98 -3.58 -3.46 14.28
C THR A 98 -3.42 -4.42 13.10
N GLU A 99 -4.25 -5.47 13.06
CA GLU A 99 -4.34 -6.35 11.88
C GLU A 99 -4.61 -5.55 10.59
N GLN A 100 -5.41 -4.49 10.65
CA GLN A 100 -5.67 -3.60 9.51
C GLN A 100 -4.40 -2.88 9.03
N THR A 101 -3.51 -2.46 9.93
CA THR A 101 -2.21 -1.90 9.52
C THR A 101 -1.35 -2.96 8.81
N ARG A 102 -1.32 -4.19 9.32
CA ARG A 102 -0.57 -5.30 8.70
C ARG A 102 -1.10 -5.62 7.30
N ASP A 103 -2.41 -5.76 7.19
CA ASP A 103 -3.12 -5.99 5.92
C ASP A 103 -2.88 -4.83 4.93
N PHE A 104 -2.93 -3.59 5.39
CA PHE A 104 -2.59 -2.45 4.56
C PHE A 104 -1.16 -2.55 4.03
N CYS A 105 -0.19 -2.84 4.91
CA CYS A 105 1.21 -2.96 4.50
C CYS A 105 1.39 -4.11 3.49
N GLU A 106 0.71 -5.24 3.69
CA GLU A 106 0.70 -6.35 2.73
C GLU A 106 0.19 -5.90 1.36
N GLY A 107 -0.98 -5.26 1.31
CA GLY A 107 -1.56 -4.76 0.07
C GLY A 107 -0.66 -3.76 -0.65
N LEU A 108 -0.03 -2.85 0.10
CA LEU A 108 0.90 -1.87 -0.44
C LEU A 108 2.14 -2.56 -1.02
N LEU A 109 2.76 -3.48 -0.28
CA LEU A 109 3.94 -4.23 -0.74
C LEU A 109 3.63 -5.09 -1.97
N GLN A 110 2.40 -5.62 -2.09
CA GLN A 110 1.94 -6.33 -3.29
C GLN A 110 1.77 -5.39 -4.48
N GLY A 111 1.05 -4.27 -4.31
CA GLY A 111 0.87 -3.27 -5.37
C GLY A 111 2.18 -2.64 -5.82
N TRP A 112 3.14 -2.52 -4.90
CA TRP A 112 4.48 -2.07 -5.20
C TRP A 112 5.18 -2.93 -6.27
N GLN A 113 5.02 -4.26 -6.21
CA GLN A 113 5.67 -5.17 -7.15
C GLN A 113 5.30 -4.87 -8.61
N LEU A 114 4.10 -4.35 -8.86
CA LEU A 114 3.63 -4.00 -10.20
C LEU A 114 4.36 -2.81 -10.82
N SER A 115 4.86 -1.91 -9.98
CA SER A 115 5.60 -0.71 -10.41
C SER A 115 7.09 -0.81 -10.08
N ARG A 116 7.58 -1.98 -9.66
CA ARG A 116 8.95 -2.16 -9.20
C ARG A 116 9.97 -1.77 -10.26
N ASP A 117 9.79 -2.25 -11.48
CA ASP A 117 10.71 -1.97 -12.58
C ASP A 117 10.75 -0.47 -12.91
N ASP A 118 9.61 0.23 -12.80
CA ASP A 118 9.54 1.68 -12.98
C ASP A 118 10.32 2.42 -11.89
N TRP A 119 10.13 2.02 -10.63
CA TRP A 119 10.87 2.58 -9.50
C TRP A 119 12.38 2.37 -9.62
N GLU A 120 12.82 1.16 -9.98
CA GLU A 120 14.23 0.84 -10.21
C GLU A 120 14.80 1.61 -11.40
N SER A 121 13.98 1.92 -12.42
CA SER A 121 14.39 2.73 -13.56
C SER A 121 14.65 4.18 -13.18
N ILE A 122 13.84 4.79 -12.31
CA ILE A 122 13.99 6.21 -11.93
C ILE A 122 14.87 6.43 -10.69
N MET A 123 14.95 5.44 -9.80
CA MET A 123 15.78 5.42 -8.59
C MET A 123 16.67 4.17 -8.57
N PRO A 124 17.65 4.06 -9.47
CA PRO A 124 18.51 2.88 -9.55
C PRO A 124 19.36 2.73 -8.30
N GLU A 125 19.85 1.51 -8.04
CA GLU A 125 20.53 1.17 -6.77
C GLU A 125 21.69 2.10 -6.39
N GLU A 126 22.40 2.62 -7.39
CA GLU A 126 23.56 3.52 -7.22
C GLU A 126 23.17 4.99 -6.97
N SER A 127 21.89 5.34 -7.04
CA SER A 127 21.40 6.71 -6.84
C SER A 127 21.23 7.05 -5.35
N GLU A 128 21.41 8.33 -5.00
CA GLU A 128 21.11 8.83 -3.65
C GLU A 128 19.62 8.67 -3.30
N ASP A 129 18.75 8.73 -4.31
CA ASP A 129 17.30 8.59 -4.15
C ASP A 129 16.87 7.15 -3.80
N ASN A 130 17.65 6.13 -4.17
CA ASN A 130 17.36 4.74 -3.81
C ASN A 130 17.36 4.50 -2.28
N ALA A 131 18.10 5.31 -1.51
CA ALA A 131 18.05 5.23 -0.05
C ALA A 131 16.65 5.59 0.49
N LEU A 132 15.94 6.54 -0.15
CA LEU A 132 14.56 6.89 0.20
C LEU A 132 13.63 5.72 -0.11
N LEU A 133 13.77 5.14 -1.30
CA LEU A 133 13.02 3.97 -1.77
C LEU A 133 13.13 2.80 -0.78
N GLY A 134 14.38 2.40 -0.51
CA GLY A 134 14.68 1.30 0.40
C GLY A 134 14.20 1.55 1.83
N GLY A 135 14.33 2.79 2.31
CA GLY A 135 13.84 3.18 3.64
C GLY A 135 12.33 3.04 3.78
N VAL A 136 11.56 3.48 2.77
CA VAL A 136 10.09 3.33 2.75
C VAL A 136 9.69 1.85 2.74
N LEU A 137 10.30 1.06 1.86
CA LEU A 137 10.00 -0.37 1.75
C LEU A 137 10.36 -1.17 3.01
N LEU A 138 11.49 -0.85 3.63
CA LEU A 138 11.90 -1.46 4.89
C LEU A 138 10.90 -1.13 6.00
N SER A 139 10.53 0.14 6.15
CA SER A 139 9.53 0.58 7.12
C SER A 139 8.19 -0.15 6.96
N LEU A 140 7.70 -0.29 5.72
CA LEU A 140 6.46 -1.02 5.43
C LEU A 140 6.59 -2.52 5.70
N THR A 141 7.74 -3.12 5.37
CA THR A 141 8.03 -4.53 5.67
C THR A 141 8.03 -4.78 7.18
N MET A 142 8.58 -3.85 7.96
CA MET A 142 8.59 -3.94 9.41
C MET A 142 7.19 -3.87 10.02
N LEU A 143 6.32 -3.00 9.49
CA LEU A 143 4.93 -2.89 9.93
C LEU A 143 4.05 -4.05 9.45
N TYR A 144 4.41 -4.69 8.33
CA TYR A 144 3.74 -5.90 7.84
C TYR A 144 4.01 -7.11 8.75
N ASP A 145 5.27 -7.34 9.12
CA ASP A 145 5.69 -8.44 10.01
C ASP A 145 6.48 -7.90 11.22
N PRO A 146 5.78 -7.29 12.20
CA PRO A 146 6.39 -6.74 13.39
C PRO A 146 7.11 -7.80 14.26
N GLU A 147 6.58 -9.02 14.33
CA GLU A 147 7.11 -10.09 15.19
C GLU A 147 8.50 -10.56 14.73
N THR A 148 8.63 -10.83 13.43
CA THR A 148 9.93 -11.18 12.83
C THR A 148 10.90 -9.99 12.91
N SER A 149 10.39 -8.78 12.74
CA SER A 149 11.19 -7.55 12.82
C SER A 149 11.75 -7.30 14.22
N ILE A 150 10.96 -7.46 15.28
CA ILE A 150 11.44 -7.41 16.67
C ILE A 150 12.56 -8.43 16.86
N THR A 151 12.33 -9.68 16.46
CA THR A 151 13.29 -10.76 16.71
C THR A 151 14.64 -10.43 16.09
N THR A 152 14.61 -9.92 14.85
CA THR A 152 15.81 -9.49 14.12
C THR A 152 16.50 -8.29 14.76
N LEU A 153 15.73 -7.33 15.28
CA LEU A 153 16.25 -6.12 15.95
C LEU A 153 16.85 -6.43 17.33
N ALA A 154 16.21 -7.32 18.09
CA ALA A 154 16.69 -7.77 19.39
C ALA A 154 18.06 -8.46 19.26
N ASP A 155 18.25 -9.27 18.22
CA ASP A 155 19.55 -9.88 17.90
C ASP A 155 20.64 -8.85 17.58
N GLN A 156 20.26 -7.63 17.19
CA GLN A 156 21.15 -6.50 16.91
C GLN A 156 21.29 -5.52 18.09
N GLY A 157 20.63 -5.79 19.22
CA GLY A 157 20.68 -4.96 20.43
C GLY A 157 19.75 -3.75 20.41
N PHE A 158 18.77 -3.72 19.50
CA PHE A 158 17.69 -2.73 19.51
C PHE A 158 16.49 -3.29 20.28
N GLU A 159 16.05 -2.58 21.31
CA GLU A 159 14.87 -2.93 22.11
C GLU A 159 13.85 -1.79 22.04
N GLY A 160 12.57 -2.12 21.81
CA GLY A 160 11.46 -1.21 22.10
C GLY A 160 10.43 -1.05 20.98
N LEU A 161 9.17 -0.82 21.42
CA LEU A 161 8.05 -0.46 20.56
C LEU A 161 8.14 0.96 20.00
N GLU A 162 8.94 1.83 20.63
CA GLU A 162 9.13 3.24 20.24
C GLU A 162 9.58 3.37 18.77
N GLN A 163 10.43 2.44 18.29
CA GLN A 163 10.86 2.45 16.89
C GLN A 163 9.71 2.19 15.92
N PHE A 164 8.77 1.31 16.26
CA PHE A 164 7.60 1.05 15.42
C PHE A 164 6.61 2.20 15.44
N GLU A 165 6.45 2.88 16.58
CA GLU A 165 5.66 4.10 16.68
C GLU A 165 6.25 5.21 15.80
N GLU A 166 7.57 5.42 15.83
CA GLU A 166 8.25 6.38 14.96
C GLU A 166 8.06 6.02 13.48
N ILE A 167 8.25 4.75 13.12
CA ILE A 167 8.05 4.27 11.75
C ILE A 167 6.60 4.52 11.31
N PHE A 168 5.62 4.08 12.10
CA PHE A 168 4.20 4.23 11.80
C PHE A 168 3.81 5.69 11.58
N ASN A 169 4.28 6.59 12.45
CA ASN A 169 4.01 8.02 12.35
C ASN A 169 4.75 8.69 11.17
N ALA A 170 5.88 8.14 10.73
CA ALA A 170 6.65 8.65 9.60
C ALA A 170 6.08 8.22 8.23
N ILE A 171 5.42 7.06 8.13
CA ILE A 171 4.92 6.50 6.85
C ILE A 171 4.17 7.52 5.99
N PRO A 172 3.20 8.31 6.50
CA PRO A 172 2.48 9.24 5.64
C PRO A 172 3.36 10.28 4.95
N THR A 173 4.34 10.81 5.67
CA THR A 173 5.32 11.77 5.13
C THR A 173 6.30 11.08 4.20
N MET A 174 6.77 9.89 4.56
CA MET A 174 7.71 9.11 3.75
C MET A 174 7.11 8.71 2.39
N LEU A 175 5.88 8.19 2.38
CA LEU A 175 5.17 7.82 1.15
C LEU A 175 4.90 9.04 0.25
N SER A 176 4.42 10.13 0.83
CA SER A 176 4.18 11.38 0.09
C SER A 176 5.48 11.93 -0.50
N GLY A 177 6.55 11.97 0.31
CA GLY A 177 7.89 12.39 -0.11
C GLY A 177 8.44 11.55 -1.26
N LEU A 178 8.33 10.22 -1.14
CA LEU A 178 8.73 9.29 -2.19
C LEU A 178 7.93 9.50 -3.47
N THR A 179 6.60 9.64 -3.36
CA THR A 179 5.72 9.86 -4.51
C THR A 179 6.08 11.15 -5.23
N MET A 180 6.21 12.27 -4.50
CA MET A 180 6.60 13.56 -5.08
C MET A 180 7.96 13.49 -5.76
N ARG A 181 8.93 12.81 -5.12
CA ARG A 181 10.28 12.65 -5.69
C ARG A 181 10.25 11.80 -6.96
N GLY A 182 9.51 10.69 -6.95
CA GLY A 182 9.32 9.84 -8.13
C GLY A 182 8.74 10.62 -9.31
N MET A 183 7.70 11.42 -9.07
CA MET A 183 7.09 12.26 -10.12
C MET A 183 8.04 13.31 -10.67
N GLN A 184 8.82 13.96 -9.82
CA GLN A 184 9.83 14.92 -10.27
C GLN A 184 10.89 14.29 -11.16
N LEU A 185 11.27 13.03 -10.90
CA LEU A 185 12.27 12.31 -11.70
C LEU A 185 11.71 11.90 -13.06
N VAL A 186 10.45 11.44 -13.10
CA VAL A 186 9.75 11.16 -14.36
C VAL A 186 9.65 12.42 -15.22
N GLU A 187 9.22 13.55 -14.65
CA GLU A 187 9.12 14.84 -15.37
C GLU A 187 10.47 15.36 -15.88
N GLN A 188 11.60 14.96 -15.28
CA GLN A 188 12.95 15.34 -15.72
C GLN A 188 13.51 14.43 -16.81
N ALA A 189 12.93 13.24 -16.99
CA ALA A 189 13.36 12.26 -17.97
C ALA A 189 12.66 12.42 -19.34
N ASP A 190 11.51 13.11 -19.37
CA ASP A 190 10.76 13.52 -20.57
C ASP A 190 11.26 14.83 -21.21
#